data_AF-A0AAD8PVM7-F1
#
_entry.id   AF-A0AAD8PVM7-F1
#
_cell.length_a   1.000
_cell.length_b   1.000
_cell.length_c   1.000
_cell.angle_alpha   90.00
_cell.angle_beta   90.00
_cell.angle_gamma   90.00
#
_symmetry.space_group_name_H-M   'P 1'
#
loop_
_entity.id
_entity.type
_entity.pdbx_description
1 polymer ?
#
loop_
_entity_poly.entity_id
_entity_poly.type
_entity_poly.pdbx_seq_one_letter_code
_entity_poly.pdbx_strand_id
1 'polypeptide(L)'
;MSQTEAATLLLKHQDKDADSASKETQHHCNEVVQKLGCLALAIDLAGAYISSDAMPQVALSRYLTDYDKHHNELLKTDGFRGLRPPEKTVWTAWNATRGKIKREYTSMRPGLLLTFLCAI
;
A
#
# COMPACT_ATOMS: atom_id res chain seq x y z
N MET A 1 8.26 10.17 9.60
CA MET A 1 8.64 10.55 8.23
C MET A 1 7.78 11.72 7.82
N SER A 2 8.33 12.70 7.11
CA SER A 2 7.56 13.83 6.58
C SER A 2 6.70 13.38 5.39
N GLN A 3 5.67 14.17 5.06
CA GLN A 3 4.80 13.88 3.92
C GLN A 3 5.56 13.89 2.58
N THR A 4 6.52 14.82 2.44
CA THR A 4 7.37 14.91 1.25
C THR A 4 8.28 13.69 1.12
N GLU A 5 8.96 13.28 2.20
CA GLU A 5 9.79 12.07 2.19
C GLU A 5 8.97 10.82 1.85
N ALA A 6 7.77 10.71 2.41
CA ALA A 6 6.86 9.59 2.16
C ALA A 6 6.41 9.54 0.68
N ALA A 7 6.06 10.69 0.10
CA ALA A 7 5.68 10.79 -1.31
C ALA A 7 6.85 10.48 -2.24
N THR A 8 8.05 10.98 -1.94
CA THR A 8 9.26 10.65 -2.67
C THR A 8 9.56 9.15 -2.60
N LEU A 9 9.43 8.53 -1.43
CA LEU A 9 9.66 7.10 -1.26
C LEU A 9 8.66 6.27 -2.05
N LEU A 10 7.38 6.66 -2.08
CA LEU A 10 6.35 6.00 -2.89
C LEU A 10 6.63 6.12 -4.40
N LEU A 11 7.10 7.28 -4.86
CA LEU A 11 7.43 7.52 -6.27
C LEU A 11 8.69 6.76 -6.72
N LYS A 12 9.66 6.55 -5.82
CA LYS A 12 10.85 5.72 -6.10
C LYS A 12 10.47 4.28 -6.47
N HIS A 13 9.40 3.73 -5.89
CA HIS A 13 8.92 2.39 -6.26
C HIS A 13 8.39 2.31 -7.71
N GLN A 14 8.22 3.45 -8.39
CA GLN A 14 7.81 3.53 -9.79
C GLN A 14 8.97 3.88 -10.73
N ASP A 15 10.21 3.93 -10.23
CA ASP A 15 11.40 4.38 -10.96
C ASP A 15 11.23 5.80 -11.55
N LYS A 16 10.42 6.63 -10.86
CA LYS A 16 10.13 8.02 -11.24
C LYS A 16 10.71 8.99 -10.22
N ASP A 17 11.42 9.99 -10.71
CA ASP A 17 11.79 11.15 -9.90
C ASP A 17 10.55 11.99 -9.60
N ALA A 18 10.49 12.57 -8.39
CA ALA A 18 9.34 13.36 -7.93
C ALA A 18 8.99 14.51 -8.88
N ASP A 19 10.01 15.08 -9.53
CA ASP A 19 9.89 16.21 -10.47
C ASP A 19 9.39 15.79 -11.85
N SER A 20 9.43 14.50 -12.18
CA SER A 20 9.00 13.94 -13.48
C SER A 20 7.56 13.41 -13.47
N ALA A 21 6.95 13.28 -12.29
CA ALA A 21 5.59 12.78 -12.14
C ALA A 21 4.55 13.83 -12.57
N SER A 22 3.49 13.39 -13.26
CA SER A 22 2.37 14.29 -13.59
C SER A 22 1.69 14.81 -12.32
N LYS A 23 1.08 15.99 -12.38
CA LYS A 23 0.33 16.58 -11.24
C LYS A 23 -0.73 15.63 -10.67
N GLU A 24 -1.38 14.87 -11.54
CA GLU A 24 -2.36 13.85 -11.14
C GLU A 24 -1.72 12.65 -10.42
N THR A 25 -0.53 12.22 -10.86
CA THR A 25 0.22 11.15 -10.17
C THR A 25 0.67 11.62 -8.79
N GLN A 26 1.15 12.86 -8.69
CA GLN A 26 1.53 13.48 -7.42
C GLN A 26 0.32 13.62 -6.48
N HIS A 27 -0.84 14.03 -7.00
CA HIS A 27 -2.08 14.13 -6.23
C HIS A 27 -2.45 12.78 -5.60
N HIS A 28 -2.56 11.72 -6.40
CA HIS A 28 -2.88 10.39 -5.89
C HIS A 28 -1.80 9.84 -4.94
N CYS A 29 -0.52 10.11 -5.18
CA CYS A 29 0.55 9.73 -4.25
C CYS A 29 0.37 10.43 -2.89
N ASN A 30 0.04 11.72 -2.89
CA ASN A 30 -0.20 12.46 -1.66
C ASN A 30 -1.43 11.92 -0.90
N GLU A 31 -2.49 11.55 -1.60
CA GLU A 31 -3.66 10.90 -0.99
C GLU A 31 -3.28 9.56 -0.34
N VAL A 32 -2.52 8.72 -1.04
CA VAL A 32 -2.02 7.45 -0.50
C VAL A 32 -1.16 7.70 0.74
N VAL A 33 -0.20 8.62 0.67
CA VAL A 33 0.69 8.96 1.79
C VAL A 33 -0.09 9.44 3.01
N GLN A 34 -1.07 10.32 2.80
CA GLN A 34 -1.92 10.85 3.86
C GLN A 34 -2.73 9.73 4.52
N LYS A 35 -3.32 8.84 3.72
CA LYS A 35 -4.10 7.69 4.18
C LYS A 35 -3.27 6.70 4.98
N LEU A 36 -1.99 6.59 4.65
CA LEU A 36 -1.03 5.71 5.32
C LEU A 36 -0.33 6.37 6.53
N GLY A 37 -0.71 7.60 6.88
CA GLY A 37 -0.17 8.30 8.05
C GLY A 37 1.34 8.50 7.99
N CYS A 38 1.93 8.54 6.79
CA CYS A 38 3.38 8.62 6.58
C CYS A 38 4.19 7.51 7.30
N LEU A 39 3.59 6.34 7.54
CA LEU A 39 4.27 5.21 8.18
C LEU A 39 5.15 4.49 7.16
N ALA A 40 6.47 4.50 7.37
CA ALA A 40 7.45 3.96 6.40
C ALA A 40 7.08 2.56 5.87
N LEU A 41 6.80 1.61 6.77
CA LEU A 41 6.40 0.25 6.39
C LEU A 41 5.11 0.21 5.55
N ALA A 42 4.12 1.04 5.87
CA ALA A 42 2.87 1.07 5.11
C ALA A 42 3.09 1.66 3.71
N ILE A 43 3.98 2.66 3.59
CA ILE A 43 4.39 3.23 2.31
C ILE A 43 5.16 2.20 1.47
N ASP A 44 6.08 1.42 2.06
CA ASP A 44 6.79 0.36 1.34
C ASP A 44 5.85 -0.74 0.82
N LEU A 45 4.88 -1.15 1.63
CA LEU A 45 3.85 -2.10 1.21
C LEU A 45 2.98 -1.57 0.07
N ALA A 46 2.65 -0.28 0.10
CA ALA A 46 1.94 0.39 -0.98
C ALA A 46 2.80 0.50 -2.24
N GLY A 47 4.09 0.83 -2.09
CA GLY A 47 5.06 0.88 -3.18
C GLY A 47 5.18 -0.46 -3.90
N ALA A 48 5.33 -1.55 -3.14
CA ALA A 48 5.35 -2.91 -3.68
C ALA A 48 4.02 -3.31 -4.35
N TYR A 49 2.88 -2.83 -3.84
CA TYR A 49 1.60 -3.00 -4.53
C TYR A 49 1.63 -2.26 -5.87
N ILE A 50 2.05 -1.00 -5.91
CA ILE A 50 1.90 -0.16 -7.09
C ILE A 50 2.92 -0.50 -8.19
N SER A 51 4.13 -0.91 -7.82
CA SER A 51 5.25 -1.16 -8.75
C SER A 51 5.01 -2.32 -9.72
N SER A 52 4.07 -3.24 -9.44
CA SER A 52 3.80 -4.35 -10.35
C SER A 52 2.88 -3.99 -11.54
N ASP A 53 2.33 -2.78 -11.61
CA ASP A 53 1.48 -2.32 -12.71
C ASP A 53 2.21 -1.42 -13.71
N ALA A 54 1.95 -1.62 -15.01
CA ALA A 54 2.50 -0.77 -16.08
C ALA A 54 1.93 0.67 -16.10
N MET A 55 0.78 0.91 -15.46
CA MET A 55 0.10 2.21 -15.42
C MET A 55 -0.03 2.70 -13.97
N PRO A 56 0.90 3.53 -13.48
CA PRO A 56 0.96 3.86 -12.06
C PRO A 56 -0.25 4.61 -11.51
N GLN A 57 -0.92 5.41 -12.33
CA GLN A 57 -2.13 6.15 -11.92
C GLN A 57 -3.30 5.21 -11.65
N VAL A 58 -3.50 4.22 -12.53
CA VAL A 58 -4.53 3.19 -12.36
C VAL A 58 -4.23 2.36 -11.11
N ALA A 59 -2.96 2.04 -10.89
CA ALA A 59 -2.49 1.30 -9.73
C ALA A 59 -2.72 2.04 -8.41
N LEU A 60 -2.43 3.35 -8.37
CA LEU A 60 -2.66 4.22 -7.21
C LEU A 60 -4.16 4.31 -6.87
N SER A 61 -5.02 4.56 -7.86
CA SER A 61 -6.48 4.61 -7.65
C SER A 61 -7.04 3.26 -7.18
N ARG A 62 -6.57 2.16 -7.78
CA ARG A 62 -6.95 0.80 -7.37
C ARG A 62 -6.47 0.48 -5.95
N TYR A 63 -5.27 0.91 -5.59
CA TYR A 63 -4.74 0.77 -4.24
C TYR A 63 -5.64 1.45 -3.21
N LEU A 64 -6.06 2.70 -3.46
CA LEU A 64 -6.95 3.43 -2.55
C LEU A 64 -8.27 2.66 -2.34
N THR A 65 -8.86 2.15 -3.42
CA THR A 65 -10.10 1.38 -3.38
C THR A 65 -9.94 0.07 -2.58
N ASP A 66 -8.89 -0.70 -2.87
CA ASP A 66 -8.60 -1.95 -2.15
C ASP A 66 -8.27 -1.70 -0.68
N TYR A 67 -7.54 -0.63 -0.39
CA TYR A 67 -7.24 -0.22 0.97
C TYR A 67 -8.52 0.08 1.74
N ASP A 68 -9.45 0.86 1.19
CA ASP A 68 -10.73 1.16 1.84
C ASP A 68 -11.56 -0.09 2.11
N LYS A 69 -11.62 -0.98 1.13
CA LYS A 69 -12.29 -2.27 1.30
C LYS A 69 -11.71 -3.05 2.47
N HIS A 70 -10.39 -3.24 2.50
CA HIS A 70 -9.73 -4.02 3.54
C HIS A 70 -9.78 -3.32 4.90
N HIS A 71 -9.70 -1.99 4.95
CA HIS A 71 -9.84 -1.23 6.18
C HIS A 71 -11.24 -1.46 6.79
N ASN A 72 -12.27 -1.36 5.96
CA ASN A 72 -13.66 -1.57 6.38
C ASN A 72 -13.93 -3.02 6.79
N GLU A 73 -13.31 -4.01 6.14
CA GLU A 73 -13.38 -5.42 6.54
C GLU A 73 -12.69 -5.67 7.89
N LEU A 74 -11.52 -5.06 8.11
CA LEU A 74 -10.77 -5.18 9.36
C LEU A 74 -11.54 -4.60 10.55
N LEU A 75 -12.20 -3.46 10.39
CA LEU A 75 -13.01 -2.85 11.46
C LEU A 75 -14.19 -3.72 11.92
N LYS A 76 -14.64 -4.67 11.09
CA LYS A 76 -15.70 -5.62 11.43
C LYS A 76 -15.21 -6.80 12.26
N THR A 77 -13.90 -6.99 12.39
CA THR A 77 -13.30 -8.11 13.13
C THR A 77 -12.96 -7.69 14.56
N ASP A 78 -13.46 -8.40 15.57
CA ASP A 78 -13.35 -7.98 16.98
C ASP A 78 -11.90 -7.83 17.47
N GLY A 79 -10.99 -8.71 17.03
CA GLY A 79 -9.56 -8.62 17.35
C GLY A 79 -8.85 -7.37 16.80
N PHE A 80 -9.43 -6.70 15.80
CA PHE A 80 -8.86 -5.51 15.17
C PHE A 80 -9.41 -4.19 15.74
N ARG A 81 -10.53 -4.22 16.48
CA ARG A 81 -11.10 -3.01 17.09
C ARG A 81 -10.16 -2.40 18.13
N GLY A 82 -9.48 -3.25 18.91
CA GLY A 82 -8.55 -2.85 19.97
C GLY A 82 -7.19 -2.32 19.50
N LEU A 83 -6.87 -2.45 18.19
CA LEU A 83 -5.59 -1.96 17.66
C LEU A 83 -5.53 -0.43 17.63
N ARG A 84 -4.32 0.11 17.84
CA ARG A 84 -4.03 1.53 17.71
C ARG A 84 -4.12 1.95 16.23
N PRO A 85 -4.39 3.24 15.92
CA PRO A 85 -4.50 3.69 14.54
C PRO A 85 -3.32 3.31 13.62
N PRO A 86 -2.04 3.43 14.03
CA PRO A 86 -0.92 3.05 13.17
C PRO A 86 -0.89 1.55 12.84
N GLU A 87 -1.27 0.70 13.81
CA GLU A 87 -1.34 -0.75 13.64
C GLU A 87 -2.44 -1.14 12.65
N LYS A 88 -3.60 -0.46 12.72
CA LYS A 88 -4.70 -0.62 11.75
C LYS A 88 -4.25 -0.24 10.34
N THR A 89 -3.50 0.85 10.20
CA THR A 89 -2.98 1.32 8.91
C THR A 89 -2.03 0.30 8.29
N VAL A 90 -1.06 -0.20 9.05
CA VAL A 90 -0.09 -1.20 8.58
C VAL A 90 -0.78 -2.51 8.20
N TRP A 91 -1.70 -3.00 9.05
CA TRP A 91 -2.46 -4.22 8.77
C TRP A 91 -3.33 -4.10 7.51
N THR A 92 -3.91 -2.93 7.29
CA THR A 92 -4.69 -2.66 6.08
C THR A 92 -3.80 -2.68 4.84
N ALA A 93 -2.67 -1.95 4.86
CA ALA A 93 -1.73 -1.93 3.76
C ALA A 93 -1.23 -3.34 3.42
N TRP A 94 -0.90 -4.13 4.45
CA TRP A 94 -0.52 -5.53 4.30
C TRP A 94 -1.61 -6.38 3.63
N ASN A 95 -2.87 -6.29 4.09
CA ASN A 95 -3.97 -7.05 3.49
C ASN A 95 -4.25 -6.65 2.04
N ALA A 96 -4.15 -5.37 1.70
CA ALA A 96 -4.29 -4.90 0.32
C ALA A 96 -3.20 -5.46 -0.60
N THR A 97 -1.93 -5.39 -0.20
CA THR A 97 -0.80 -5.96 -0.94
C THR A 97 -0.94 -7.46 -1.11
N ARG A 98 -1.33 -8.18 -0.05
CA ARG A 98 -1.62 -9.63 -0.12
C ARG A 98 -2.78 -9.95 -1.06
N GLY A 99 -3.85 -9.17 -0.99
CA GLY A 99 -5.03 -9.33 -1.85
C GLY A 99 -4.67 -9.22 -3.32
N LYS A 100 -3.80 -8.27 -3.68
CA LYS A 100 -3.27 -8.12 -5.03
C LYS A 100 -2.42 -9.32 -5.47
N ILE A 101 -1.42 -9.71 -4.68
CA ILE A 101 -0.55 -10.85 -5.01
C ILE A 101 -1.38 -12.12 -5.24
N LYS A 102 -2.39 -12.37 -4.40
CA LYS A 102 -3.28 -13.53 -4.57
C LYS A 102 -4.05 -13.52 -5.89
N ARG A 103 -4.42 -12.34 -6.41
CA ARG A 103 -5.12 -12.19 -7.69
C ARG A 103 -4.18 -12.33 -8.89
N GLU A 104 -2.96 -11.84 -8.78
CA GLU A 104 -1.97 -11.89 -9.87
C GLU A 104 -1.30 -13.26 -9.99
N TYR A 105 -1.10 -13.96 -8.87
CA TYR A 105 -0.37 -15.23 -8.81
C TYR A 105 -1.27 -16.39 -8.36
N THR A 106 -2.41 -16.57 -9.01
CA THR A 106 -3.39 -17.62 -8.67
C THR A 106 -2.81 -19.04 -8.72
N SER A 107 -1.74 -19.25 -9.50
CA SER A 107 -1.04 -20.53 -9.70
C SER A 107 0.15 -20.77 -8.76
N MET A 108 0.70 -19.73 -8.13
CA MET A 108 1.86 -19.82 -7.24
C MET A 108 1.39 -19.62 -5.80
N ARG A 109 1.62 -20.58 -4.89
CA ARG A 109 1.13 -20.53 -3.49
C ARG A 109 1.57 -19.22 -2.82
N PRO A 110 0.70 -18.18 -2.74
CA PRO A 110 1.13 -16.85 -2.32
C PRO A 110 1.51 -16.83 -0.84
N GLY A 111 0.96 -17.78 -0.07
CA GLY A 111 1.27 -17.98 1.34
C GLY A 111 2.75 -18.27 1.61
N LEU A 112 3.49 -18.87 0.66
CA LEU A 112 4.90 -19.21 0.86
C LEU A 112 5.83 -17.98 0.72
N LEU A 113 5.48 -17.05 -0.17
CA LEU A 113 6.19 -15.77 -0.31
C LEU A 113 5.94 -14.86 0.89
N LEU A 114 4.73 -14.91 1.46
CA LEU A 114 4.32 -14.08 2.58
C LEU A 114 4.91 -14.53 3.93
N THR A 115 5.27 -15.81 4.08
CA THR A 115 6.00 -16.30 5.27
C THR A 115 7.39 -15.67 5.41
N PHE A 116 8.05 -15.28 4.32
CA PHE A 116 9.37 -14.63 4.40
C PHE A 116 9.31 -13.19 4.90
N LEU A 117 8.17 -12.51 4.76
CA LEU A 117 7.96 -11.14 5.22
C LEU A 117 7.52 -11.05 6.70
N CYS A 118 6.92 -12.12 7.24
CA CYS A 118 6.55 -12.19 8.67
C CYS A 118 7.69 -12.67 9.59
N ALA A 119 8.85 -13.02 9.03
CA ALA A 119 10.00 -13.55 9.76
C ALA A 119 11.04 -12.46 10.15
N ILE A 120 10.72 -11.18 9.94
CA ILE A 120 11.54 -10.01 10.31
C ILE A 120 10.89 -9.30 11.50
#